data_AF-A0AAW6NLQ1-F1
#
_entry.id   AF-A0AAW6NLQ1-F1
#
_cell.length_a   1.000
_cell.length_b   1.000
_cell.length_c   1.000
_cell.angle_alpha   90.00
_cell.angle_beta   90.00
_cell.angle_gamma   90.00
#
_symmetry.space_group_name_H-M   'P 1'
#
loop_
_entity.id
_entity.type
_entity.pdbx_description
1 polymer ?
#
loop_
_entity_poly.entity_id
_entity_poly.type
_entity_poly.pdbx_seq_one_letter_code
_entity_poly.pdbx_strand_id
1 'polypeptide(L)'
;MITFFRLAGLGTKLSLLTGASVATLFLLFTFLLSHNASQQLEDLAVEDLHNQSTGMVDMVEMFNTSLSEEVESYTRLFTTFLPQPLNSDSSQSRTINGLTVPLLKGGETELHENNTLSDDFLSRTGAISTLFVRSGNDFIRVATSLRKENGDRAIGTVLDSTSPAFAAVTKGEVYRGLPLLFGK
;
A
#
# COMPACT_ATOMS: atom_id res chain seq x y z
N MET A 1 -27.52 12.48 -65.71
CA MET A 1 -28.61 12.24 -64.73
C MET A 1 -29.88 13.05 -65.01
N ILE A 2 -29.77 14.32 -65.42
CA ILE A 2 -30.91 15.22 -65.72
C ILE A 2 -31.69 14.83 -67.01
N THR A 3 -31.03 14.22 -68.01
CA THR A 3 -31.64 13.79 -69.27
C THR A 3 -32.53 12.54 -69.13
N PHE A 4 -32.16 11.60 -68.27
CA PHE A 4 -32.96 10.40 -67.99
C PHE A 4 -34.26 10.74 -67.24
N PHE A 5 -34.20 11.76 -66.39
CA PHE A 5 -35.37 12.29 -65.70
C PHE A 5 -36.38 12.94 -66.67
N ARG A 6 -35.95 13.52 -67.80
CA ARG A 6 -36.91 14.16 -68.73
C ARG A 6 -37.77 13.17 -69.52
N LEU A 7 -37.28 11.95 -69.80
CA LEU A 7 -37.97 10.89 -70.56
C LEU A 7 -38.76 9.90 -69.70
N ALA A 8 -38.59 9.91 -68.38
CA ALA A 8 -39.31 9.04 -67.47
C ALA A 8 -40.79 9.48 -67.30
N GLY A 9 -41.70 8.50 -67.35
CA GLY A 9 -43.13 8.71 -67.05
C GLY A 9 -43.34 9.30 -65.66
N LEU A 10 -44.44 10.03 -65.47
CA LEU A 10 -44.76 10.74 -64.22
C LEU A 10 -44.69 9.83 -62.98
N GLY A 11 -45.10 8.56 -63.10
CA GLY A 11 -45.04 7.59 -62.00
C GLY A 11 -43.62 7.30 -61.51
N THR A 12 -42.65 7.13 -62.41
CA THR A 12 -41.25 6.83 -62.05
C THR A 12 -40.59 7.99 -61.30
N LYS A 13 -40.89 9.23 -61.69
CA LYS A 13 -40.38 10.44 -61.00
C LYS A 13 -40.91 10.53 -59.58
N LEU A 14 -42.20 10.25 -59.40
CA LEU A 14 -42.86 10.29 -58.10
C LEU A 14 -42.31 9.19 -57.18
N SER A 15 -42.12 7.97 -57.69
CA SER A 15 -41.52 6.87 -56.93
C SER A 15 -40.06 7.12 -56.54
N LEU A 16 -39.27 7.79 -57.38
CA LEU A 16 -37.89 8.17 -57.05
C LEU A 16 -37.84 9.22 -55.95
N LEU A 17 -38.73 10.22 -55.99
CA LEU A 17 -38.83 11.25 -54.96
C LEU A 17 -39.28 10.66 -53.61
N THR A 18 -40.28 9.77 -53.60
CA THR A 18 -40.72 9.12 -52.36
C THR A 18 -39.64 8.19 -51.80
N GLY A 19 -38.97 7.41 -52.65
CA GLY A 19 -37.85 6.56 -52.23
C GLY A 19 -36.69 7.34 -51.62
N ALA A 20 -36.29 8.45 -52.26
CA ALA A 20 -35.24 9.33 -51.74
C ALA A 20 -35.63 9.99 -50.41
N SER A 21 -36.89 10.40 -50.26
CA SER A 21 -37.40 10.97 -49.01
C SER A 21 -37.35 9.96 -47.87
N VAL A 22 -37.85 8.74 -48.11
CA VAL A 22 -37.82 7.64 -47.12
C VAL A 22 -36.37 7.29 -46.74
N ALA A 23 -35.47 7.18 -47.72
CA ALA A 23 -34.05 6.92 -47.45
C ALA A 23 -33.40 8.02 -46.59
N THR A 24 -33.71 9.29 -46.88
CA THR A 24 -33.19 10.43 -46.10
C THR A 24 -33.70 10.39 -44.67
N LEU A 25 -34.98 10.08 -44.48
CA LEU A 25 -35.60 9.98 -43.15
C LEU A 25 -34.98 8.83 -42.34
N PHE A 26 -34.75 7.67 -42.96
CA PHE A 26 -34.05 6.55 -42.33
C PHE A 26 -32.61 6.94 -41.94
N LEU A 27 -31.86 7.59 -42.82
CA LEU A 27 -30.49 8.02 -42.51
C LEU A 27 -30.45 9.02 -41.35
N LEU A 28 -31.36 10.00 -41.34
CA LEU A 28 -31.46 10.97 -40.25
C LEU A 28 -31.82 10.28 -38.93
N PHE A 29 -32.79 9.37 -38.97
CA PHE A 29 -33.19 8.60 -37.79
C PHE A 29 -32.06 7.73 -37.26
N THR A 30 -31.38 6.98 -38.13
CA THR A 30 -30.22 6.15 -37.77
C THR A 30 -29.09 7.01 -37.19
N PHE A 31 -28.83 8.18 -37.78
CA PHE A 31 -27.80 9.09 -37.26
C PHE A 31 -28.13 9.61 -35.86
N LEU A 32 -29.37 10.07 -35.63
CA LEU A 32 -29.82 10.54 -34.31
C LEU A 32 -29.78 9.43 -33.26
N LEU A 33 -30.30 8.24 -33.61
CA LEU A 33 -30.28 7.09 -32.73
C LEU A 33 -28.85 6.66 -32.40
N SER A 34 -27.96 6.61 -33.41
CA SER A 34 -26.56 6.26 -33.23
C SER A 34 -25.84 7.27 -32.33
N HIS A 35 -26.12 8.56 -32.49
CA HIS A 35 -25.50 9.59 -31.65
C HIS A 35 -25.94 9.47 -30.19
N ASN A 36 -27.24 9.34 -29.94
CA ASN A 36 -27.78 9.15 -28.60
C ASN A 36 -27.31 7.84 -27.96
N ALA A 37 -27.28 6.75 -28.72
CA ALA A 37 -26.81 5.45 -28.24
C ALA A 37 -25.31 5.48 -27.94
N SER A 38 -24.51 6.18 -28.75
CA SER A 38 -23.08 6.33 -28.52
C SER A 38 -22.80 7.11 -27.23
N GLN A 39 -23.53 8.19 -26.97
CA GLN A 39 -23.40 8.96 -25.73
C GLN A 39 -23.77 8.12 -24.49
N GLN A 40 -24.87 7.38 -24.56
CA GLN A 40 -25.27 6.49 -23.46
C GLN A 40 -24.23 5.40 -23.18
N LEU A 41 -23.64 4.82 -24.23
CA LEU A 41 -22.59 3.81 -24.06
C LEU A 41 -21.31 4.42 -23.47
N GLU A 42 -20.97 5.65 -23.85
CA GLU A 42 -19.83 6.38 -23.27
C GLU A 42 -20.06 6.69 -21.79
N ASP A 43 -21.24 7.21 -21.43
CA ASP A 43 -21.59 7.50 -20.03
C ASP A 43 -21.54 6.23 -19.18
N LEU A 44 -22.11 5.12 -19.66
CA LEU A 44 -22.06 3.82 -18.98
C LEU A 44 -20.62 3.30 -18.83
N ALA A 45 -19.79 3.46 -19.86
CA ALA A 45 -18.39 3.03 -19.79
C ALA A 45 -17.59 3.89 -18.81
N VAL A 46 -17.83 5.20 -18.75
CA VAL A 46 -17.17 6.11 -17.80
C VAL A 46 -17.61 5.84 -16.38
N GLU A 47 -18.90 5.61 -16.14
CA GLU A 47 -19.46 5.21 -14.85
C GLU A 47 -18.83 3.90 -14.34
N ASP A 48 -18.72 2.88 -15.21
CA ASP A 48 -18.10 1.59 -14.87
C ASP A 48 -16.61 1.75 -14.51
N LEU A 49 -15.86 2.53 -15.30
CA LEU A 49 -14.46 2.84 -15.01
C LEU A 49 -14.30 3.61 -13.69
N HIS A 50 -15.21 4.56 -13.40
CA HIS A 50 -15.20 5.29 -12.15
C HIS A 50 -15.45 4.36 -10.96
N ASN A 51 -16.46 3.49 -11.04
CA ASN A 51 -16.78 2.52 -10.00
C ASN A 51 -15.64 1.51 -9.79
N GLN A 52 -15.02 1.03 -10.87
CA GLN A 52 -13.85 0.15 -10.79
C GLN A 52 -12.66 0.84 -10.13
N SER A 53 -12.40 2.11 -10.48
CA SER A 53 -11.32 2.89 -9.88
C SER A 53 -11.55 3.14 -8.40
N THR A 54 -12.75 3.57 -8.01
CA THR A 54 -13.11 3.80 -6.60
C THR A 54 -13.02 2.51 -5.79
N GLY A 55 -13.52 1.39 -6.34
CA GLY A 55 -13.38 0.08 -5.70
C GLY A 55 -11.93 -0.34 -5.47
N MET A 56 -11.00 -0.01 -6.37
CA MET A 56 -9.58 -0.26 -6.15
C MET A 56 -9.00 0.59 -5.01
N VAL A 57 -9.39 1.86 -4.91
CA VAL A 57 -8.96 2.73 -3.81
C VAL A 57 -9.46 2.19 -2.47
N ASP A 58 -10.73 1.80 -2.41
CA ASP A 58 -11.34 1.22 -1.21
C ASP A 58 -10.62 -0.08 -0.78
N MET A 59 -10.25 -0.94 -1.74
CA MET A 59 -9.47 -2.15 -1.45
C MET A 59 -8.08 -1.84 -0.88
N VAL A 60 -7.39 -0.83 -1.43
CA VAL A 60 -6.08 -0.40 -0.93
C VAL A 60 -6.20 0.18 0.48
N GLU A 61 -7.22 0.99 0.74
CA GLU A 61 -7.48 1.57 2.06
C GLU A 61 -7.83 0.48 3.10
N MET A 62 -8.67 -0.48 2.72
CA MET A 62 -9.01 -1.63 3.57
C MET A 62 -7.76 -2.46 3.87
N PHE A 63 -6.93 -2.75 2.87
CA PHE A 63 -5.67 -3.48 3.06
C PHE A 63 -4.72 -2.75 4.02
N ASN A 64 -4.56 -1.44 3.85
CA ASN A 64 -3.73 -0.62 4.72
C ASN A 64 -4.25 -0.59 6.17
N THR A 65 -5.58 -0.49 6.34
CA THR A 65 -6.23 -0.53 7.65
C THR A 65 -6.00 -1.87 8.33
N SER A 66 -6.27 -2.99 7.64
CA SER A 66 -6.07 -4.33 8.19
C SER A 66 -4.61 -4.62 8.54
N LEU A 67 -3.65 -4.21 7.69
CA LEU A 67 -2.22 -4.33 8.03
C LEU A 67 -1.85 -3.51 9.26
N SER A 68 -2.38 -2.30 9.38
CA SER A 68 -2.10 -1.43 10.53
C SER A 68 -2.63 -2.03 11.84
N GLU A 69 -3.82 -2.62 11.80
CA GLU A 69 -4.42 -3.35 12.93
C GLU A 69 -3.63 -4.62 13.27
N GLU A 70 -3.17 -5.37 12.26
CA GLU A 70 -2.34 -6.55 12.45
C GLU A 70 -1.00 -6.21 13.11
N VAL A 71 -0.31 -5.18 12.62
CA VAL A 71 0.96 -4.69 13.21
C VAL A 71 0.76 -4.22 14.65
N GLU A 72 -0.36 -3.55 14.94
CA GLU A 72 -0.69 -3.17 16.32
C GLU A 72 -0.92 -4.40 17.20
N SER A 73 -1.66 -5.38 16.71
CA SER A 73 -1.91 -6.64 17.41
C SER A 73 -0.60 -7.39 17.70
N TYR A 74 0.30 -7.50 16.72
CA TYR A 74 1.61 -8.11 16.90
C TYR A 74 2.52 -7.32 17.85
N THR A 75 2.47 -5.98 17.81
CA THR A 75 3.24 -5.16 18.75
C THR A 75 2.76 -5.40 20.18
N ARG A 76 1.43 -5.42 20.40
CA ARG A 76 0.83 -5.74 21.70
C ARG A 76 1.12 -7.17 22.13
N LEU A 77 1.14 -8.14 21.21
CA LEU A 77 1.51 -9.50 21.53
C LEU A 77 2.99 -9.58 21.92
N PHE A 78 3.89 -8.95 21.16
CA PHE A 78 5.32 -8.96 21.42
C PHE A 78 5.67 -8.36 22.78
N THR A 79 4.99 -7.30 23.24
CA THR A 79 5.24 -6.75 24.57
C THR A 79 4.93 -7.74 25.71
N THR A 80 4.06 -8.74 25.49
CA THR A 80 3.81 -9.81 26.47
C THR A 80 4.94 -10.83 26.59
N PHE A 81 5.81 -10.93 25.58
CA PHE A 81 7.01 -11.77 25.62
C PHE A 81 8.13 -11.09 26.42
N LEU A 82 8.10 -9.75 26.52
CA LEU A 82 9.13 -8.98 27.19
C LEU A 82 8.90 -8.98 28.70
N PRO A 83 9.90 -9.36 29.51
CA PRO A 83 9.84 -9.16 30.96
C PRO A 83 9.58 -7.68 31.29
N GLN A 84 8.76 -7.43 32.33
CA GLN A 84 8.34 -6.10 32.73
C GLN A 84 8.80 -5.76 34.16
N PRO A 85 8.98 -4.48 34.51
CA PRO A 85 8.89 -3.31 33.63
C PRO A 85 10.12 -3.19 32.70
N LEU A 86 9.94 -2.61 31.52
CA LEU A 86 11.05 -2.19 30.67
C LEU A 86 11.72 -0.94 31.24
N ASN A 87 13.04 -0.98 31.39
CA ASN A 87 13.83 0.15 31.85
C ASN A 87 15.14 0.27 31.06
N SER A 88 15.48 1.50 30.68
CA SER A 88 16.78 1.84 30.11
C SER A 88 17.58 2.64 31.14
N ASP A 89 18.74 2.12 31.53
CA ASP A 89 19.67 2.78 32.45
C ASP A 89 20.84 3.36 31.65
N SER A 90 21.04 4.68 31.71
CA SER A 90 22.14 5.37 31.04
C SER A 90 23.44 5.39 31.86
N SER A 91 23.37 5.06 33.15
CA SER A 91 24.56 4.93 34.03
C SER A 91 25.30 3.62 33.81
N GLN A 92 24.59 2.61 33.32
CA GLN A 92 25.14 1.32 32.91
C GLN A 92 25.06 1.20 31.39
N SER A 93 26.08 0.64 30.76
CA SER A 93 26.09 0.46 29.30
C SER A 93 26.69 -0.88 28.90
N ARG A 94 26.39 -1.28 27.67
CA ARG A 94 26.99 -2.42 26.98
C ARG A 94 27.62 -1.97 25.69
N THR A 95 28.67 -2.65 25.29
CA THR A 95 29.32 -2.42 24.01
C THR A 95 28.83 -3.46 23.02
N ILE A 96 28.15 -3.02 21.97
CA ILE A 96 27.69 -3.88 20.87
C ILE A 96 28.35 -3.38 19.60
N ASN A 97 29.17 -4.23 18.96
CA ASN A 97 29.94 -3.87 17.75
C ASN A 97 30.73 -2.55 17.87
N GLY A 98 31.30 -2.28 19.05
CA GLY A 98 32.07 -1.05 19.33
C GLY A 98 31.21 0.18 19.65
N LEU A 99 29.88 0.06 19.64
CA LEU A 99 28.95 1.12 20.04
C LEU A 99 28.60 0.96 21.52
N THR A 100 28.69 2.05 22.28
CA THR A 100 28.22 2.10 23.68
C THR A 100 26.72 2.37 23.70
N VAL A 101 25.96 1.44 24.28
CA VAL A 101 24.50 1.49 24.33
C VAL A 101 24.03 1.43 25.78
N PRO A 102 23.12 2.31 26.22
CA PRO A 102 22.49 2.22 27.54
C PRO A 102 21.93 0.83 27.82
N LEU A 103 22.07 0.36 29.05
CA LEU A 103 21.60 -0.96 29.45
C LEU A 103 20.07 -0.99 29.40
N LEU A 104 19.51 -1.96 28.68
CA LEU A 104 18.08 -2.20 28.58
C LEU A 104 17.75 -3.48 29.34
N LYS A 105 16.84 -3.36 30.30
CA LYS A 105 16.32 -4.48 31.08
C LYS A 105 14.81 -4.60 30.95
N GLY A 106 14.33 -5.83 31.05
CA GLY A 106 12.96 -6.15 31.40
C GLY A 106 12.96 -6.80 32.78
N GLY A 107 12.44 -6.12 33.80
CA GLY A 107 12.65 -6.52 35.19
C GLY A 107 14.15 -6.70 35.49
N GLU A 108 14.55 -7.89 35.91
CA GLU A 108 15.97 -8.23 36.16
C GLU A 108 16.71 -8.79 34.94
N THR A 109 16.01 -9.02 33.82
CA THR A 109 16.59 -9.64 32.62
C THR A 109 17.24 -8.60 31.72
N GLU A 110 18.52 -8.79 31.41
CA GLU A 110 19.22 -8.01 30.38
C GLU A 110 18.76 -8.42 28.98
N LEU A 111 18.41 -7.42 28.15
CA LEU A 111 17.86 -7.63 26.81
C LEU A 111 18.88 -7.43 25.69
N HIS A 112 20.12 -7.05 26.01
CA HIS A 112 21.20 -6.88 25.04
C HIS A 112 21.72 -8.22 24.57
N GLU A 113 21.76 -8.43 23.25
CA GLU A 113 22.16 -9.68 22.57
C GLU A 113 21.36 -10.94 22.97
N ASN A 114 20.31 -10.77 23.79
CA ASN A 114 19.39 -11.82 24.19
C ASN A 114 18.24 -11.92 23.18
N ASN A 115 18.42 -12.81 22.21
CA ASN A 115 17.46 -12.94 21.11
C ASN A 115 16.35 -13.97 21.35
N THR A 116 16.40 -14.72 22.45
CA THR A 116 15.45 -15.80 22.76
C THR A 116 14.01 -15.32 22.64
N LEU A 117 13.69 -14.13 23.16
CA LEU A 117 12.34 -13.57 23.10
C LEU A 117 11.91 -13.22 21.67
N SER A 118 12.84 -12.72 20.85
CA SER A 118 12.54 -12.38 19.45
C SER A 118 12.45 -13.63 18.56
N ASP A 119 13.22 -14.67 18.87
CA ASP A 119 13.14 -15.96 18.19
C ASP A 119 11.87 -16.71 18.56
N ASP A 120 11.51 -16.72 19.85
CA ASP A 120 10.27 -17.31 20.32
C ASP A 120 9.07 -16.62 19.68
N PHE A 121 9.09 -15.29 19.59
CA PHE A 121 8.07 -14.54 18.88
C PHE A 121 8.01 -14.95 17.40
N LEU A 122 9.14 -14.93 16.69
CA LEU A 122 9.22 -15.36 15.29
C LEU A 122 8.71 -16.79 15.08
N SER A 123 9.05 -17.71 15.98
CA SER A 123 8.62 -19.12 15.88
C SER A 123 7.12 -19.30 16.05
N ARG A 124 6.46 -18.42 16.81
CA ARG A 124 5.02 -18.52 17.12
C ARG A 124 4.15 -17.74 16.14
N THR A 125 4.66 -16.67 15.56
CA THR A 125 3.86 -15.75 14.72
C THR A 125 4.33 -15.70 13.26
N GLY A 126 5.56 -16.10 12.98
CA GLY A 126 6.21 -15.86 11.69
C GLY A 126 6.67 -14.41 11.48
N ALA A 127 6.40 -13.51 12.42
CA ALA A 127 6.78 -12.10 12.33
C ALA A 127 8.16 -11.84 12.95
N ILE A 128 8.95 -10.99 12.30
CA ILE A 128 10.25 -10.56 12.81
C ILE A 128 10.03 -9.50 13.89
N SER A 129 10.82 -9.58 14.97
CA SER A 129 10.83 -8.59 16.05
C SER A 129 12.22 -8.07 16.31
N THR A 130 12.28 -6.84 16.82
CA THR A 130 13.53 -6.13 17.09
C THR A 130 13.37 -5.19 18.27
N LEU A 131 14.37 -5.16 19.15
CA LEU A 131 14.51 -4.15 20.19
C LEU A 131 15.61 -3.16 19.79
N PHE A 132 15.25 -1.88 19.86
CA PHE A 132 16.18 -0.76 19.69
C PHE A 132 16.30 0.01 21.00
N VAL A 133 17.51 0.49 21.29
CA VAL A 133 17.78 1.38 22.43
C VAL A 133 18.34 2.69 21.88
N ARG A 134 17.82 3.80 22.41
CA ARG A 134 18.35 5.13 22.08
C ARG A 134 19.73 5.31 22.72
N SER A 135 20.74 5.62 21.91
CA SER A 135 22.09 5.99 22.35
C SER A 135 22.48 7.31 21.71
N GLY A 136 22.54 8.38 22.51
CA GLY A 136 22.69 9.75 21.98
C GLY A 136 21.52 10.12 21.07
N ASN A 137 21.82 10.37 19.79
CA ASN A 137 20.82 10.69 18.77
C ASN A 137 20.35 9.49 17.96
N ASP A 138 20.99 8.34 18.14
CA ASP A 138 20.77 7.15 17.32
C ASP A 138 19.96 6.09 18.06
N PHE A 139 19.42 5.13 17.29
CA PHE A 139 18.74 3.95 17.83
C PHE A 139 19.52 2.70 17.43
N ILE A 140 20.07 2.00 18.42
CA ILE A 140 20.94 0.85 18.20
C ILE A 140 20.15 -0.43 18.40
N ARG A 141 20.24 -1.35 17.44
CA ARG A 141 19.58 -2.65 17.50
C ARG A 141 20.28 -3.55 18.53
N VAL A 142 19.61 -3.84 19.65
CA VAL A 142 20.19 -4.61 20.76
C VAL A 142 19.81 -6.08 20.76
N ALA A 143 18.63 -6.42 20.24
CA ALA A 143 18.16 -7.79 20.05
C ALA A 143 17.23 -7.86 18.84
N THR A 144 17.27 -8.96 18.08
CA THR A 144 16.48 -9.11 16.87
C THR A 144 16.44 -10.54 16.38
N SER A 145 15.33 -10.96 15.78
CA SER A 145 15.27 -12.18 14.96
C SER A 145 15.65 -11.94 13.49
N LEU A 146 15.86 -10.67 13.09
CA LEU A 146 16.28 -10.31 11.74
C LEU A 146 17.71 -10.77 11.46
N ARG A 147 17.88 -11.44 10.32
CA ARG A 147 19.17 -11.86 9.79
C ARG A 147 19.52 -11.06 8.54
N LYS A 148 20.80 -10.80 8.35
CA LYS A 148 21.39 -10.22 7.14
C LYS A 148 21.47 -11.30 6.05
N GLU A 149 21.80 -10.90 4.83
CA GLU A 149 21.98 -11.83 3.70
C GLU A 149 23.06 -12.90 3.96
N ASN A 150 24.07 -12.59 4.80
CA ASN A 150 25.12 -13.54 5.18
C ASN A 150 24.70 -14.53 6.30
N GLY A 151 23.46 -14.46 6.79
CA GLY A 151 22.93 -15.32 7.85
C GLY A 151 23.15 -14.83 9.28
N ASP A 152 24.03 -13.84 9.48
CA ASP A 152 24.28 -13.24 10.80
C ASP A 152 23.11 -12.37 11.24
N ARG A 153 22.92 -12.22 12.55
CA ARG A 153 21.90 -11.30 13.07
C ARG A 153 22.26 -9.86 12.78
N ALA A 154 21.23 -9.03 12.61
CA ALA A 154 21.38 -7.59 12.39
C ALA A 154 21.75 -6.79 13.65
N ILE A 155 22.28 -7.42 14.69
CA ILE A 155 22.60 -6.78 15.98
C ILE A 155 23.68 -5.71 15.80
N GLY A 156 23.57 -4.63 16.57
CA GLY A 156 24.53 -3.52 16.58
C GLY A 156 24.45 -2.59 15.38
N THR A 157 23.47 -2.76 14.49
CA THR A 157 23.21 -1.79 13.43
C THR A 157 22.36 -0.63 13.94
N VAL A 158 22.54 0.54 13.35
CA VAL A 158 21.75 1.74 13.62
C VAL A 158 20.44 1.71 12.82
N LEU A 159 19.35 2.18 13.40
CA LEU A 159 18.13 2.50 12.65
C LEU A 159 18.45 3.60 11.64
N ASP A 160 18.12 3.39 10.36
CA ASP A 160 18.39 4.36 9.30
C ASP A 160 17.76 5.72 9.63
N SER A 161 18.59 6.75 9.77
CA SER A 161 18.19 8.11 10.13
C SER A 161 17.38 8.81 9.05
N THR A 162 17.42 8.31 7.81
CA THR A 162 16.60 8.79 6.70
C THR A 162 15.22 8.12 6.66
N SER A 163 15.00 7.07 7.46
CA SER A 163 13.72 6.37 7.47
C SER A 163 12.60 7.20 8.14
N PRO A 164 11.35 7.09 7.67
CA PRO A 164 10.21 7.72 8.33
C PRO A 164 10.03 7.24 9.78
N ALA A 165 10.41 5.99 10.07
CA ALA A 165 10.39 5.42 11.40
C ALA A 165 11.28 6.22 12.38
N PHE A 166 12.50 6.57 11.96
CA PHE A 166 13.44 7.33 12.79
C PHE A 166 12.87 8.69 13.21
N ALA A 167 12.27 9.42 12.27
CA ALA A 167 11.68 10.74 12.54
C ALA A 167 10.54 10.66 13.56
N ALA A 168 9.68 9.65 13.46
CA ALA A 168 8.56 9.43 14.39
C ALA A 168 9.05 9.01 15.79
N VAL A 169 9.90 7.98 15.88
CA VAL A 169 10.36 7.48 17.20
C VAL A 169 11.24 8.48 17.94
N THR A 170 11.94 9.37 17.22
CA THR A 170 12.68 10.49 17.82
C THR A 170 11.75 11.47 18.54
N LYS A 171 10.51 11.63 18.06
CA LYS A 171 9.47 12.44 18.70
C LYS A 171 8.71 11.68 19.80
N GLY A 172 9.03 10.40 20.02
CA GLY A 172 8.27 9.52 20.91
C GLY A 172 6.94 9.06 20.33
N GLU A 173 6.76 9.18 19.01
CA GLU A 173 5.53 8.78 18.31
C GLU A 173 5.65 7.33 17.79
N VAL A 174 4.51 6.64 17.73
CA VAL A 174 4.45 5.30 17.12
C VAL A 174 4.46 5.44 15.61
N TYR A 175 5.32 4.66 14.95
CA TYR A 175 5.35 4.56 13.49
C TYR A 175 4.75 3.23 13.03
N ARG A 176 3.85 3.28 12.05
CA ARG A 176 3.35 2.13 11.29
C ARG A 176 3.53 2.44 9.81
N GLY A 177 4.17 1.54 9.09
CA GLY A 177 4.48 1.70 7.67
C GLY A 177 5.42 0.62 7.19
N LEU A 178 5.77 0.67 5.91
CA LEU A 178 6.67 -0.30 5.29
C LEU A 178 8.13 0.13 5.51
N PRO A 179 8.92 -0.60 6.33
CA PRO A 179 10.35 -0.38 6.39
C PRO A 179 11.02 -1.09 5.21
N LEU A 180 11.99 -0.43 4.57
CA LEU A 180 12.97 -1.11 3.72
C LEU A 180 14.06 -1.69 4.62
N LEU A 181 14.26 -3.00 4.56
CA LEU A 181 15.28 -3.69 5.35
C LEU A 181 16.42 -4.08 4.42
N PHE A 182 17.60 -3.48 4.64
CA PHE A 182 18.79 -3.70 3.81
C PHE A 182 18.61 -3.32 2.33
N GLY A 183 17.80 -2.29 2.06
CA GLY A 183 17.57 -1.77 0.70
C GLY A 183 16.62 -2.62 -0.16
N LYS A 184 15.85 -3.52 0.47
CA LYS A 184 14.78 -4.32 -0.12
C LYS A 184 13.56 -4.35 0.79
#